data_AF-A0A8I1TYP1-F1
#
_entry.id   AF-A0A8I1TYP1-F1
#
_cell.length_a   1.000
_cell.length_b   1.000
_cell.length_c   1.000
_cell.angle_alpha   90.00
_cell.angle_beta   90.00
_cell.angle_gamma   90.00
#
_symmetry.space_group_name_H-M   'P 1'
#
loop_
_entity.id
_entity.type
_entity.pdbx_description
1 polymer ?
#
loop_
_entity_poly.entity_id
_entity_poly.type
_entity_poly.pdbx_seq_one_letter_code
_entity_poly.pdbx_strand_id
1 'polypeptide(L)'
;MSDFDETQHPRGQAANAGQFRDKQNDAPAGDLTDRTSRIAEANHLRAEFNALRRARILSPEDKARSEELAAQIAALYARPGRKRQPIGRLALSPMNRTAMSFIPHEGQDDRLELSPPYQRGSVWTVEQRRALIESILRGIPIGSVTINDRWSTNGYNGDVGYAVVDGKQRIETIRGFFADEFSVPADWFEDEEIADETPDGEVHFSQLTDRGRRRAENWPVPTIQAAIGTVEGEAHLYGLLNGGGTAQTAADMANAREVAAGK
;
A
#
# COMPACT_ATOMS: atom_id res chain seq x y z
N MET A 1 16.47 -8.24 -50.52
CA MET A 1 17.06 -8.64 -49.23
C MET A 1 18.44 -8.03 -49.22
N SER A 2 18.61 -6.90 -48.52
CA SER A 2 19.87 -6.16 -48.50
C SER A 2 20.80 -6.79 -47.48
N ASP A 3 21.97 -7.22 -47.94
CA ASP A 3 23.03 -7.79 -47.12
C ASP A 3 23.54 -6.74 -46.11
N PHE A 4 23.50 -7.11 -44.83
CA PHE A 4 23.98 -6.30 -43.73
C PHE A 4 25.49 -6.53 -43.57
N ASP A 5 26.28 -5.48 -43.79
CA ASP A 5 27.73 -5.50 -43.64
C ASP A 5 28.14 -5.27 -42.17
N GLU A 6 28.51 -6.36 -41.48
CA GLU A 6 28.96 -6.33 -40.08
C GLU A 6 30.28 -5.56 -39.85
N THR A 7 30.99 -5.13 -40.90
CA THR A 7 32.24 -4.36 -40.74
C THR A 7 32.02 -2.90 -40.40
N GLN A 8 30.81 -2.36 -40.56
CA GLN A 8 30.48 -0.96 -40.26
C GLN A 8 29.98 -0.72 -38.81
N HIS A 9 29.72 -1.79 -38.05
CA HIS A 9 29.30 -1.70 -36.66
C HIS A 9 30.12 -2.65 -35.79
N PRO A 10 31.35 -2.27 -35.39
CA PRO A 10 32.09 -3.06 -34.42
C PRO A 10 31.27 -3.11 -33.13
N ARG A 11 30.81 -4.32 -32.75
CA ARG A 11 30.18 -4.56 -31.45
C ARG A 11 31.11 -3.95 -30.40
N GLY A 12 30.61 -2.97 -29.66
CA GLY A 12 31.36 -2.29 -28.62
C GLY A 12 31.99 -3.32 -27.71
N GLN A 13 33.29 -3.56 -27.89
CA GLN A 13 34.13 -4.15 -26.88
C GLN A 13 34.00 -3.25 -25.66
N ALA A 14 33.40 -3.79 -24.59
CA ALA A 14 33.47 -3.14 -23.29
C ALA A 14 34.94 -2.83 -23.04
N ALA A 15 35.29 -1.54 -22.97
CA ALA A 15 36.64 -1.03 -22.78
C ALA A 15 37.23 -1.32 -21.38
N ASN A 16 36.80 -2.41 -20.74
CA ASN A 16 37.13 -2.77 -19.36
C ASN A 16 37.72 -4.18 -19.22
N ALA A 17 38.09 -4.87 -20.32
CA ALA A 17 38.66 -6.21 -20.26
C ALA A 17 40.05 -6.30 -19.57
N GLY A 18 40.73 -5.15 -19.37
CA GLY A 18 42.03 -5.07 -18.70
C GLY A 18 42.01 -4.53 -17.26
N GLN A 19 40.89 -3.96 -16.78
CA GLN A 19 40.87 -3.23 -15.49
C GLN A 19 40.62 -4.10 -14.25
N PHE A 20 40.38 -5.40 -14.43
CA PHE A 20 40.03 -6.30 -13.31
C PHE A 20 41.11 -7.33 -12.96
N ARG A 21 42.24 -7.39 -13.67
CA ARG A 21 43.22 -8.47 -13.47
C ARG A 21 44.16 -8.25 -12.27
N ASP A 22 44.46 -7.01 -11.90
CA ASP A 22 45.46 -6.70 -10.87
C ASP A 22 44.93 -5.80 -9.74
N LYS A 23 43.71 -6.06 -9.24
CA LYS A 23 43.37 -5.61 -7.88
C LYS A 23 43.83 -6.69 -6.90
N GLN A 24 45.04 -6.53 -6.36
CA GLN A 24 45.39 -7.18 -5.11
C GLN A 24 44.38 -6.74 -4.05
N ASN A 25 43.58 -7.71 -3.60
CA ASN A 25 42.55 -7.49 -2.61
C ASN A 25 43.24 -7.59 -1.24
N ASP A 26 43.83 -6.49 -0.78
CA ASP A 26 44.54 -6.40 0.51
C ASP A 26 43.59 -6.41 1.72
N ALA A 27 42.33 -6.80 1.54
CA ALA A 27 41.41 -6.98 2.64
C ALA A 27 41.89 -8.18 3.50
N PRO A 28 42.12 -8.00 4.81
CA PRO A 28 42.55 -9.09 5.66
C PRO A 28 41.51 -10.22 5.60
N ALA A 29 41.94 -11.41 5.17
CA ALA A 29 41.07 -12.58 5.02
C ALA A 29 40.33 -12.96 6.32
N GLY A 30 40.83 -12.54 7.48
CA GLY A 30 40.20 -12.75 8.79
C GLY A 30 38.92 -11.94 9.05
N ASP A 31 38.71 -10.79 8.40
CA ASP A 31 37.51 -9.95 8.59
C ASP A 31 36.31 -10.48 7.79
N LEU A 32 36.57 -11.18 6.69
CA LEU A 32 35.54 -11.80 5.84
C LEU A 32 34.94 -13.06 6.49
N THR A 33 35.74 -13.88 7.17
CA THR A 33 35.28 -15.08 7.87
C THR A 33 34.41 -14.74 9.08
N ASP A 34 34.83 -13.77 9.90
CA ASP A 34 34.04 -13.27 11.03
C ASP A 34 32.71 -12.67 10.57
N ARG A 35 32.72 -11.86 9.51
CA ARG A 35 31.50 -11.30 8.92
C ARG A 35 30.56 -12.38 8.38
N THR A 36 31.07 -13.41 7.71
CA THR A 36 30.26 -14.47 7.12
C THR A 36 29.62 -15.33 8.21
N SER A 37 30.36 -15.62 9.29
CA SER A 37 29.83 -16.34 10.45
C SER A 37 28.75 -15.55 11.19
N ARG A 38 28.94 -14.24 11.44
CA ARG A 38 27.90 -13.39 12.05
C ARG A 38 26.63 -13.31 11.21
N ILE A 39 26.76 -13.29 9.88
CA ILE A 39 25.60 -13.29 8.97
C ILE A 39 24.87 -14.63 9.05
N ALA A 40 25.60 -15.76 9.09
CA ALA A 40 25.00 -17.08 9.22
C ALA A 40 24.24 -17.25 10.54
N GLU A 41 24.84 -16.80 11.64
CA GLU A 41 24.21 -16.79 12.97
C GLU A 41 22.96 -15.89 12.99
N ALA A 42 23.06 -14.67 12.45
CA ALA A 42 21.92 -13.77 12.36
C ALA A 42 20.79 -14.33 11.48
N ASN A 43 21.11 -15.08 10.42
CA ASN A 43 20.10 -15.74 9.58
C ASN A 43 19.39 -16.89 10.34
N HIS A 44 20.14 -17.66 11.14
CA HIS A 44 19.56 -18.71 11.99
C HIS A 44 18.59 -18.13 13.03
N LEU A 45 19.03 -17.13 13.80
CA LEU A 45 18.18 -16.45 14.78
C LEU A 45 16.94 -15.81 14.13
N ARG A 46 17.09 -15.29 12.90
CA ARG A 46 15.99 -14.70 12.15
C ARG A 46 14.98 -15.73 11.65
N ALA A 47 15.43 -16.95 11.33
CA ALA A 47 14.53 -18.05 11.01
C ALA A 47 13.69 -18.45 12.23
N GLU A 48 14.31 -18.55 13.41
CA GLU A 48 13.62 -18.82 14.68
C GLU A 48 12.64 -17.71 15.05
N PHE A 49 13.07 -16.44 14.96
CA PHE A 49 12.23 -15.27 15.20
C PHE A 49 11.01 -15.25 14.26
N ASN A 50 11.22 -15.52 12.97
CA ASN A 50 10.14 -15.58 12.00
C ASN A 50 9.20 -16.77 12.25
N ALA A 51 9.69 -17.89 12.77
CA ALA A 51 8.86 -19.05 13.10
C ALA A 51 7.90 -18.75 14.26
N LEU A 52 8.38 -18.10 15.33
CA LEU A 52 7.54 -17.66 16.45
C LEU A 52 6.46 -16.67 15.99
N ARG A 53 6.83 -15.71 15.14
CA ARG A 53 5.90 -14.71 14.60
C ARG A 53 4.87 -15.23 13.59
N ARG A 54 4.95 -16.50 13.15
CA ARG A 54 3.88 -17.11 12.35
C ARG A 54 2.63 -17.43 13.18
N ALA A 55 2.75 -17.50 14.51
CA ALA A 55 1.60 -17.69 15.38
C ALA A 55 0.72 -16.43 15.39
N ARG A 56 -0.60 -16.61 15.22
CA ARG A 56 -1.59 -15.51 15.21
C ARG A 56 -1.71 -14.82 16.57
N ILE A 57 -1.46 -15.55 17.66
CA ILE A 57 -1.40 -15.07 19.03
C ILE A 57 -0.17 -15.72 19.66
N LEU A 58 0.77 -14.92 20.15
CA LEU A 58 1.96 -15.38 20.87
C LEU A 58 1.61 -15.59 22.34
N SER A 59 2.08 -16.69 22.93
CA SER A 59 2.06 -16.83 24.39
C SER A 59 2.99 -15.76 25.03
N PRO A 60 2.82 -15.44 26.32
CA PRO A 60 3.75 -14.54 27.02
C PRO A 60 5.21 -15.00 26.93
N GLU A 61 5.45 -16.31 26.92
CA GLU A 61 6.77 -16.93 26.77
C GLU A 61 7.32 -16.74 25.36
N ASP A 62 6.51 -17.00 24.32
CA ASP A 62 6.92 -16.79 22.93
C ASP A 62 7.19 -15.31 22.63
N LYS A 63 6.44 -14.41 23.27
CA LYS A 63 6.66 -12.97 23.17
C LYS A 63 8.02 -12.60 23.75
N ALA A 64 8.32 -13.04 24.98
CA ALA A 64 9.63 -12.80 25.61
C ALA A 64 10.78 -13.38 24.77
N ARG A 65 10.61 -14.60 24.23
CA ARG A 65 11.59 -15.22 23.34
C ARG A 65 11.78 -14.45 22.04
N SER A 66 10.70 -13.92 21.45
CA SER A 66 10.79 -13.09 20.24
C SER A 66 11.55 -11.79 20.49
N GLU A 67 11.36 -11.15 21.64
CA GLU A 67 12.08 -9.94 22.04
C GLU A 67 13.57 -10.23 22.28
N GLU A 68 13.87 -11.35 22.93
CA GLU A 68 15.24 -11.83 23.14
C GLU A 68 15.97 -12.08 21.80
N LEU A 69 15.35 -12.82 20.88
CA LEU A 69 15.92 -13.09 19.55
C LEU A 69 16.15 -11.80 18.75
N ALA A 70 15.22 -10.84 18.83
CA ALA A 70 15.38 -9.55 18.19
C ALA A 70 16.59 -8.78 18.75
N ALA A 71 16.81 -8.82 20.07
CA ALA A 71 17.96 -8.19 20.71
C ALA A 71 19.29 -8.86 20.29
N GLN A 72 19.33 -10.20 20.22
CA GLN A 72 20.51 -10.94 19.77
C GLN A 72 20.86 -10.64 18.31
N ILE A 73 19.86 -10.62 17.41
CA ILE A 73 20.04 -10.22 16.01
C ILE A 73 20.58 -8.79 15.93
N ALA A 74 20.02 -7.86 16.71
CA ALA A 74 20.47 -6.47 16.73
C ALA A 74 21.93 -6.34 17.19
N ALA A 75 22.34 -7.12 18.20
CA ALA A 75 23.71 -7.16 18.70
C ALA A 75 24.71 -7.66 17.64
N LEU A 76 24.36 -8.71 16.88
CA LEU A 76 25.21 -9.24 15.80
C LEU A 76 25.43 -8.22 14.66
N TYR A 77 24.44 -7.36 14.41
CA TYR A 77 24.55 -6.28 13.43
C TYR A 77 25.10 -4.96 14.00
N ALA A 78 25.33 -4.86 15.31
CA ALA A 78 25.88 -3.68 15.95
C ALA A 78 27.33 -3.48 15.48
N ARG A 79 27.56 -2.42 14.70
CA ARG A 79 28.89 -2.03 14.23
C ARG A 79 29.36 -0.81 15.02
N PRO A 80 30.45 -0.92 15.82
CA PRO A 80 31.01 0.24 16.52
C PRO A 80 31.32 1.37 15.51
N GLY A 81 30.84 2.57 15.78
CA GLY A 81 31.06 3.76 14.93
C GLY A 81 30.00 4.03 13.84
N ARG A 82 29.06 3.10 13.58
CA ARG A 82 27.97 3.35 12.61
C ARG A 82 26.84 4.14 13.28
N LYS A 83 26.75 5.45 13.01
CA LYS A 83 25.73 6.33 13.62
C LYS A 83 24.28 6.06 13.18
N ARG A 84 24.07 5.33 12.08
CA ARG A 84 22.75 5.02 11.53
C ARG A 84 22.65 3.55 11.19
N GLN A 85 21.54 2.92 11.58
CA GLN A 85 21.23 1.57 11.14
C GLN A 85 20.79 1.58 9.66
N PRO A 86 20.97 0.47 8.94
CA PRO A 86 20.38 0.30 7.61
C PRO A 86 18.86 0.49 7.65
N ILE A 87 18.29 1.08 6.59
CA ILE A 87 16.84 1.23 6.45
C ILE A 87 16.23 -0.18 6.37
N GLY A 88 15.39 -0.52 7.34
CA GLY A 88 14.62 -1.76 7.31
C GLY A 88 13.49 -1.70 6.27
N ARG A 89 13.26 -2.80 5.55
CA ARG A 89 12.09 -2.92 4.68
C ARG A 89 10.84 -3.02 5.55
N LEU A 90 9.84 -2.19 5.27
CA LEU A 90 8.51 -2.29 5.89
C LEU A 90 7.77 -3.52 5.36
N ALA A 91 7.04 -4.21 6.23
CA ALA A 91 6.15 -5.30 5.85
C ALA A 91 4.86 -4.71 5.26
N LEU A 92 4.87 -4.47 3.94
CA LEU A 92 3.74 -4.00 3.16
C LEU A 92 3.29 -5.10 2.21
N SER A 93 2.04 -5.53 2.36
CA SER A 93 1.44 -6.62 1.59
C SER A 93 0.37 -6.05 0.64
N PRO A 94 0.65 -5.92 -0.67
CA PRO A 94 -0.35 -5.52 -1.63
C PRO A 94 -1.35 -6.65 -1.87
N MET A 95 -2.62 -6.29 -2.00
CA MET A 95 -3.75 -7.18 -2.28
C MET A 95 -4.89 -6.38 -2.93
N ASN A 96 -5.95 -7.06 -3.35
CA ASN A 96 -7.23 -6.41 -3.66
C ASN A 96 -8.24 -6.80 -2.60
N ARG A 97 -8.99 -5.82 -2.10
CA ARG A 97 -10.20 -6.06 -1.30
C ARG A 97 -11.40 -5.59 -2.09
N THR A 98 -12.59 -6.04 -1.73
CA THR A 98 -13.83 -5.53 -2.34
C THR A 98 -14.28 -4.26 -1.64
N ALA A 99 -15.07 -3.41 -2.32
CA ALA A 99 -15.69 -2.23 -1.72
C ALA A 99 -16.47 -2.60 -0.44
N MET A 100 -17.21 -3.71 -0.46
CA MET A 100 -17.96 -4.23 0.69
C MET A 100 -17.09 -4.40 1.94
N SER A 101 -15.81 -4.77 1.80
CA SER A 101 -14.92 -4.98 2.96
C SER A 101 -14.62 -3.71 3.78
N PHE A 102 -14.94 -2.54 3.22
CA PHE A 102 -14.79 -1.25 3.89
C PHE A 102 -16.10 -0.74 4.47
N ILE A 103 -17.23 -1.41 4.23
CA ILE A 103 -18.55 -1.00 4.74
C ILE A 103 -18.73 -1.58 6.15
N PRO A 104 -19.12 -0.77 7.14
CA PRO A 104 -19.42 -1.30 8.47
C PRO A 104 -20.65 -2.21 8.41
N HIS A 105 -20.62 -3.33 9.13
CA HIS A 105 -21.78 -4.21 9.25
C HIS A 105 -22.80 -3.61 10.21
N GLU A 106 -24.08 -3.64 9.82
CA GLU A 106 -25.17 -3.17 10.68
C GLU A 106 -25.15 -3.90 12.04
N GLY A 107 -25.25 -3.13 13.13
CA GLY A 107 -25.20 -3.67 14.49
C GLY A 107 -23.81 -4.11 14.97
N GLN A 108 -22.73 -3.80 14.25
CA GLN A 108 -21.35 -4.01 14.69
C GLN A 108 -20.58 -2.70 14.73
N ASP A 109 -19.64 -2.59 15.67
CA ASP A 109 -18.70 -1.47 15.70
C ASP A 109 -17.83 -1.48 14.43
N ASP A 110 -17.52 -0.29 13.94
CA ASP A 110 -16.63 -0.14 12.79
C ASP A 110 -15.22 -0.61 13.14
N ARG A 111 -14.76 -1.62 12.41
CA ARG A 111 -13.45 -2.25 12.61
C ARG A 111 -12.32 -1.44 11.97
N LEU A 112 -12.64 -0.38 11.24
CA LEU A 112 -11.69 0.47 10.52
C LEU A 112 -11.70 1.91 11.04
N GLU A 113 -10.62 2.31 11.69
CA GLU A 113 -10.40 3.70 12.11
C GLU A 113 -10.00 4.58 10.91
N LEU A 114 -10.90 5.48 10.50
CA LEU A 114 -10.69 6.41 9.39
C LEU A 114 -9.99 7.72 9.80
N SER A 115 -10.00 8.08 11.09
CA SER A 115 -9.47 9.35 11.60
C SER A 115 -8.46 9.17 12.73
N PRO A 116 -7.40 8.34 12.54
CA PRO A 116 -6.29 8.32 13.48
C PRO A 116 -5.59 9.70 13.53
N PRO A 117 -4.82 10.01 14.59
CA PRO A 117 -4.34 11.37 14.89
C PRO A 117 -3.49 12.04 13.80
N TYR A 118 -2.90 11.27 12.89
CA TYR A 118 -2.07 11.75 11.79
C TYR A 118 -2.86 12.00 10.50
N GLN A 119 -4.14 11.61 10.42
CA GLN A 119 -4.96 11.86 9.23
C GLN A 119 -5.40 13.31 9.14
N ARG A 120 -5.54 13.78 7.90
CA ARG A 120 -6.25 15.02 7.61
C ARG A 120 -7.77 14.85 7.71
N GLY A 121 -8.47 15.99 7.78
CA GLY A 121 -9.92 16.03 7.63
C GLY A 121 -10.39 15.57 6.26
N SER A 122 -11.70 15.37 6.13
CA SER A 122 -12.35 15.02 4.87
C SER A 122 -12.47 16.28 4.01
N VAL A 123 -11.85 16.26 2.84
CA VAL A 123 -11.65 17.46 1.99
C VAL A 123 -12.11 17.25 0.55
N TRP A 124 -12.54 16.05 0.17
CA TRP A 124 -13.09 15.81 -1.17
C TRP A 124 -14.51 16.34 -1.31
N THR A 125 -14.69 17.15 -2.33
CA THR A 125 -15.99 17.61 -2.87
C THR A 125 -16.79 16.46 -3.46
N VAL A 126 -18.10 16.65 -3.65
CA VAL A 126 -18.97 15.64 -4.28
C VAL A 126 -18.49 15.32 -5.69
N GLU A 127 -18.00 16.30 -6.44
CA GLU A 127 -17.47 16.11 -7.80
C GLU A 127 -16.23 15.20 -7.80
N GLN A 128 -15.33 15.36 -6.83
CA GLN A 128 -14.17 14.47 -6.68
C GLN A 128 -14.59 13.05 -6.30
N ARG A 129 -15.63 12.92 -5.46
CA ARG A 129 -16.22 11.63 -5.09
C ARG A 129 -16.84 10.95 -6.31
N ARG A 130 -17.65 11.67 -7.10
CA ARG A 130 -18.24 11.20 -8.37
C ARG A 130 -17.16 10.75 -9.37
N ALA A 131 -16.08 11.52 -9.53
CA ALA A 131 -14.97 11.15 -10.42
C ALA A 131 -14.26 9.85 -10.01
N LEU A 132 -14.19 9.54 -8.70
CA LEU A 132 -13.69 8.23 -8.25
C LEU A 132 -14.64 7.11 -8.66
N ILE A 133 -15.96 7.28 -8.44
CA ILE A 133 -16.96 6.28 -8.83
C ILE A 133 -16.92 6.04 -10.33
N GLU A 134 -16.84 7.11 -11.13
CA GLU A 134 -16.67 7.01 -12.59
C GLU A 134 -15.42 6.19 -12.95
N SER A 135 -14.29 6.46 -12.31
CA SER A 135 -13.04 5.72 -12.55
C SER A 135 -13.20 4.23 -12.25
N ILE A 136 -13.86 3.89 -11.12
CA ILE A 136 -14.12 2.50 -10.73
C ILE A 136 -15.02 1.81 -11.76
N LEU A 137 -16.11 2.46 -12.17
CA LEU A 137 -17.06 1.93 -13.15
C LEU A 137 -16.43 1.70 -14.52
N ARG A 138 -15.53 2.59 -14.94
CA ARG A 138 -14.75 2.48 -16.19
C ARG A 138 -13.62 1.45 -16.11
N GLY A 139 -13.34 0.88 -14.95
CA GLY A 139 -12.20 -0.03 -14.74
C GLY A 139 -10.84 0.66 -14.78
N ILE A 140 -10.79 1.99 -14.59
CA ILE A 140 -9.55 2.75 -14.50
C ILE A 140 -8.88 2.42 -13.16
N PRO A 141 -7.59 2.04 -13.14
CA PRO A 141 -6.89 1.78 -11.89
C PRO A 141 -6.91 2.99 -10.96
N ILE A 142 -7.54 2.83 -9.80
CA ILE A 142 -7.52 3.83 -8.74
C ILE A 142 -6.28 3.65 -7.85
N GLY A 143 -5.85 4.73 -7.20
CA GLY A 143 -4.76 4.66 -6.22
C GLY A 143 -5.09 3.69 -5.07
N SER A 144 -4.08 2.97 -4.58
CA SER A 144 -4.24 1.97 -3.52
C SER A 144 -4.58 2.59 -2.17
N VAL A 145 -5.50 1.99 -1.41
CA VAL A 145 -5.71 2.34 0.01
C VAL A 145 -4.65 1.65 0.85
N THR A 146 -4.08 2.33 1.83
CA THR A 146 -3.13 1.70 2.77
C THR A 146 -3.80 1.61 4.13
N ILE A 147 -3.90 0.41 4.67
CA ILE A 147 -4.44 0.13 6.00
C ILE A 147 -3.39 -0.57 6.85
N ASN A 148 -3.35 -0.27 8.14
CA ASN A 148 -2.54 -0.99 9.10
C ASN A 148 -3.41 -2.02 9.82
N ASP A 149 -2.97 -3.29 9.86
CA ASP A 149 -3.61 -4.34 10.66
C ASP A 149 -3.12 -4.22 12.11
N ARG A 150 -4.00 -3.72 12.99
CA ARG A 150 -3.70 -3.54 14.42
C ARG A 150 -3.98 -4.80 15.23
N TRP A 151 -4.83 -5.72 14.75
CA TRP A 151 -5.09 -7.00 15.43
C TRP A 151 -3.91 -7.95 15.39
N SER A 152 -3.28 -8.09 14.23
CA SER A 152 -2.17 -9.04 14.04
C SER A 152 -0.82 -8.44 14.46
N THR A 153 -0.80 -7.22 14.98
CA THR A 153 0.44 -6.51 15.32
C THR A 153 0.56 -6.27 16.82
N ASN A 154 1.64 -6.80 17.41
CA ASN A 154 2.01 -6.50 18.79
C ASN A 154 2.19 -4.99 18.99
N GLY A 155 1.48 -4.40 19.95
CA GLY A 155 1.59 -2.99 20.32
C GLY A 155 0.25 -2.26 20.45
N TYR A 156 -0.83 -2.84 19.91
CA TYR A 156 -2.20 -2.36 20.10
C TYR A 156 -2.98 -3.29 21.03
N ASN A 157 -3.74 -2.70 21.96
CA ASN A 157 -4.57 -3.41 22.95
C ASN A 157 -6.07 -3.07 22.82
N GLY A 158 -6.50 -2.55 21.66
CA GLY A 158 -7.85 -2.01 21.46
C GLY A 158 -8.72 -2.82 20.48
N ASP A 159 -10.01 -2.48 20.44
CA ASP A 159 -11.05 -3.17 19.65
C ASP A 159 -11.02 -2.81 18.15
N VAL A 160 -10.31 -1.75 17.76
CA VAL A 160 -10.18 -1.33 16.37
C VAL A 160 -9.17 -2.21 15.64
N GLY A 161 -9.66 -3.04 14.73
CA GLY A 161 -8.85 -4.01 14.00
C GLY A 161 -7.92 -3.44 12.93
N TYR A 162 -8.33 -2.33 12.30
CA TYR A 162 -7.57 -1.68 11.24
C TYR A 162 -7.55 -0.17 11.40
N ALA A 163 -6.50 0.48 10.92
CA ALA A 163 -6.44 1.94 10.80
C ALA A 163 -6.00 2.37 9.41
N VAL A 164 -6.63 3.41 8.87
CA VAL A 164 -6.24 3.95 7.57
C VAL A 164 -4.93 4.73 7.72
N VAL A 165 -3.94 4.33 6.92
CA VAL A 165 -2.69 5.07 6.76
C VAL A 165 -2.80 5.98 5.54
N ASP A 166 -3.29 5.50 4.40
CA ASP A 166 -3.50 6.33 3.20
C ASP A 166 -4.81 5.96 2.49
N GLY A 167 -5.39 6.91 1.77
CA GLY A 167 -6.59 6.67 0.96
C GLY A 167 -7.92 6.86 1.70
N LYS A 168 -7.92 7.57 2.83
CA LYS A 168 -9.13 7.94 3.60
C LYS A 168 -10.26 8.44 2.70
N GLN A 169 -9.96 9.41 1.82
CA GLN A 169 -10.98 10.01 0.95
C GLN A 169 -11.60 9.01 -0.03
N ARG A 170 -10.83 8.01 -0.50
CA ARG A 170 -11.34 6.95 -1.37
C ARG A 170 -12.30 6.03 -0.61
N ILE A 171 -11.95 5.68 0.64
CA ILE A 171 -12.81 4.86 1.49
C ILE A 171 -14.09 5.62 1.87
N GLU A 172 -13.98 6.88 2.27
CA GLU A 172 -15.13 7.75 2.55
C GLU A 172 -16.03 7.92 1.33
N THR A 173 -15.47 8.00 0.13
CA THR A 173 -16.25 8.06 -1.11
C THR A 173 -17.08 6.80 -1.32
N ILE A 174 -16.45 5.62 -1.18
CA ILE A 174 -17.13 4.34 -1.33
C ILE A 174 -18.23 4.19 -0.28
N ARG A 175 -17.92 4.47 0.99
CA ARG A 175 -18.90 4.45 2.08
C ARG A 175 -20.06 5.41 1.84
N GLY A 176 -19.76 6.64 1.43
CA GLY A 176 -20.76 7.66 1.16
C GLY A 176 -21.70 7.28 0.01
N PHE A 177 -21.20 6.64 -1.05
CA PHE A 177 -22.06 6.13 -2.11
C PHE A 177 -23.00 5.03 -1.59
N PHE A 178 -22.47 4.07 -0.82
CA PHE A 178 -23.27 2.97 -0.24
C PHE A 178 -24.30 3.44 0.79
N ALA A 179 -24.06 4.59 1.43
CA ALA A 179 -24.95 5.22 2.39
C ALA A 179 -25.87 6.27 1.76
N ASP A 180 -25.94 6.34 0.42
CA ASP A 180 -26.74 7.30 -0.35
C ASP A 180 -26.43 8.79 -0.05
N GLU A 181 -25.24 9.12 0.45
CA GLU A 181 -24.82 10.50 0.76
C GLU A 181 -24.73 11.39 -0.49
N PHE A 182 -24.52 10.77 -1.66
CA PHE A 182 -24.53 11.44 -2.96
C PHE A 182 -24.97 10.47 -4.05
N SER A 183 -25.56 11.00 -5.12
CA SER A 183 -25.90 10.26 -6.33
C SER A 183 -24.81 10.38 -7.39
N VAL A 184 -24.88 9.51 -8.40
CA VAL A 184 -24.11 9.60 -9.65
C VAL A 184 -25.05 9.53 -10.86
N PRO A 185 -24.64 9.97 -12.05
CA PRO A 185 -25.46 9.83 -13.25
C PRO A 185 -25.92 8.39 -13.48
N ALA A 186 -27.21 8.23 -13.76
CA ALA A 186 -27.84 6.93 -13.96
C ALA A 186 -27.27 6.20 -15.19
N ASP A 187 -26.91 6.94 -16.23
CA ASP A 187 -26.33 6.44 -17.48
C ASP A 187 -24.93 5.82 -17.32
N TRP A 188 -24.34 5.84 -16.13
CA TRP A 188 -23.10 5.13 -15.81
C TRP A 188 -23.32 3.64 -15.52
N PHE A 189 -24.57 3.21 -15.35
CA PHE A 189 -24.97 1.83 -15.11
C PHE A 189 -25.74 1.27 -16.30
N GLU A 190 -25.74 -0.05 -16.44
CA GLU A 190 -26.61 -0.71 -17.41
C GLU A 190 -28.07 -0.63 -16.94
N ASP A 191 -29.03 -0.63 -17.88
CA ASP A 191 -30.46 -0.50 -17.55
C ASP A 191 -30.93 -1.60 -16.55
N GLU A 192 -30.38 -2.83 -16.64
CA GLU A 192 -30.75 -3.92 -15.70
C GLU A 192 -30.14 -3.76 -14.30
N GLU A 193 -29.26 -2.78 -14.10
CA GLU A 193 -28.62 -2.48 -12.82
C GLU A 193 -29.38 -1.41 -12.02
N ILE A 194 -30.40 -0.79 -12.60
CA ILE A 194 -31.21 0.28 -12.00
C ILE A 194 -32.61 -0.26 -11.69
N ALA A 195 -33.06 -0.11 -10.44
CA ALA A 195 -34.31 -0.71 -9.95
C ALA A 195 -35.55 0.13 -10.23
N ASP A 196 -35.41 1.46 -10.18
CA ASP A 196 -36.49 2.43 -10.32
C ASP A 196 -36.24 3.38 -11.49
N GLU A 197 -37.29 4.02 -12.00
CA GLU A 197 -37.11 5.17 -12.88
C GLU A 197 -36.32 6.27 -12.14
N THR A 198 -35.39 6.92 -12.86
CA THR A 198 -34.53 8.00 -12.36
C THR A 198 -34.91 9.32 -13.07
N PRO A 199 -35.96 10.04 -12.64
CA PRO A 199 -36.52 11.16 -13.40
C PRO A 199 -35.56 12.34 -13.55
N ASP A 200 -34.61 12.49 -12.62
CA ASP A 200 -33.57 13.50 -12.60
C ASP A 200 -32.26 13.04 -13.28
N GLY A 201 -32.23 11.81 -13.80
CA GLY A 201 -31.05 11.22 -14.44
C GLY A 201 -29.93 10.84 -13.48
N GLU A 202 -30.21 10.77 -12.17
CA GLU A 202 -29.25 10.46 -11.12
C GLU A 202 -29.69 9.20 -10.36
N VAL A 203 -28.74 8.46 -9.80
CA VAL A 203 -28.99 7.21 -9.09
C VAL A 203 -28.20 7.13 -7.78
N HIS A 204 -28.89 6.76 -6.72
CA HIS A 204 -28.34 6.39 -5.42
C HIS A 204 -28.08 4.88 -5.34
N PHE A 205 -27.25 4.43 -4.40
CA PHE A 205 -26.94 3.00 -4.26
C PHE A 205 -28.18 2.16 -3.92
N SER A 206 -29.09 2.69 -3.09
CA SER A 206 -30.36 2.00 -2.77
C SER A 206 -31.27 1.80 -3.98
N GLN A 207 -31.15 2.66 -5.00
CA GLN A 207 -31.94 2.59 -6.24
C GLN A 207 -31.36 1.62 -7.28
N LEU A 208 -30.23 0.95 -6.99
CA LEU A 208 -29.71 -0.11 -7.83
C LEU A 208 -30.49 -1.41 -7.63
N THR A 209 -30.58 -2.23 -8.67
CA THR A 209 -31.08 -3.61 -8.53
C THR A 209 -30.12 -4.44 -7.67
N ASP A 210 -30.55 -5.63 -7.26
CA ASP A 210 -29.65 -6.63 -6.65
C ASP A 210 -28.40 -6.89 -7.50
N ARG A 211 -28.51 -6.81 -8.83
CA ARG A 211 -27.38 -6.98 -9.74
C ARG A 211 -26.43 -5.79 -9.63
N GLY A 212 -26.95 -4.56 -9.73
CA GLY A 212 -26.17 -3.33 -9.61
C GLY A 212 -25.47 -3.23 -8.25
N ARG A 213 -26.18 -3.52 -7.16
CA ARG A 213 -25.62 -3.57 -5.81
C ARG A 213 -24.50 -4.60 -5.71
N ARG A 214 -24.72 -5.86 -6.13
CA ARG A 214 -23.67 -6.90 -6.10
C ARG A 214 -22.45 -6.51 -6.93
N ARG A 215 -22.62 -5.84 -8.06
CA ARG A 215 -21.47 -5.32 -8.84
C ARG A 215 -20.70 -4.29 -8.03
N ALA A 216 -21.40 -3.31 -7.43
CA ALA A 216 -20.78 -2.28 -6.61
C ALA A 216 -20.07 -2.81 -5.37
N GLU A 217 -20.71 -3.74 -4.66
CA GLU A 217 -20.14 -4.45 -3.51
C GLU A 217 -18.82 -5.15 -3.83
N ASN A 218 -18.68 -5.65 -5.06
CA ASN A 218 -17.52 -6.39 -5.54
C ASN A 218 -16.49 -5.55 -6.30
N TRP A 219 -16.65 -4.21 -6.35
CA TRP A 219 -15.63 -3.35 -6.96
C TRP A 219 -14.25 -3.60 -6.33
N PRO A 220 -13.21 -3.85 -7.14
CA PRO A 220 -11.87 -4.10 -6.62
C PRO A 220 -11.26 -2.79 -6.12
N VAL A 221 -10.82 -2.80 -4.88
CA VAL A 221 -10.09 -1.70 -4.24
C VAL A 221 -8.65 -2.17 -3.97
N PRO A 222 -7.67 -1.70 -4.75
CA PRO A 222 -6.27 -2.00 -4.51
C PRO A 222 -5.90 -1.57 -3.08
N THR A 223 -5.39 -2.51 -2.30
CA THR A 223 -5.16 -2.35 -0.86
C THR A 223 -3.74 -2.76 -0.51
N ILE A 224 -3.04 -1.94 0.26
CA ILE A 224 -1.77 -2.26 0.87
C ILE A 224 -2.02 -2.46 2.36
N GLN A 225 -1.77 -3.67 2.85
CA GLN A 225 -1.86 -3.96 4.28
C GLN A 225 -0.48 -3.85 4.92
N ALA A 226 -0.36 -3.01 5.94
CA ALA A 226 0.81 -2.85 6.78
C ALA A 226 0.63 -3.59 8.13
N ALA A 227 1.74 -3.84 8.82
CA ALA A 227 1.79 -4.41 10.16
C ALA A 227 2.77 -3.62 11.05
N ILE A 228 2.42 -2.36 11.31
CA ILE A 228 3.18 -1.39 12.11
C ILE A 228 2.62 -1.37 13.53
N GLY A 229 3.47 -1.55 14.54
CA GLY A 229 3.01 -1.78 15.93
C GLY A 229 2.77 -0.54 16.77
N THR A 230 3.00 0.67 16.23
CA THR A 230 2.86 1.92 16.98
C THR A 230 2.24 3.02 16.11
N VAL A 231 1.51 3.94 16.74
CA VAL A 231 0.85 5.06 16.06
C VAL A 231 1.89 6.01 15.46
N GLU A 232 3.03 6.18 16.12
CA GLU A 232 4.15 6.97 15.61
C GLU A 232 4.74 6.33 14.34
N GLY A 233 4.78 5.00 14.27
CA GLY A 233 5.20 4.28 13.08
C GLY A 233 4.21 4.44 11.93
N GLU A 234 2.90 4.40 12.22
CA GLU A 234 1.85 4.68 11.24
C GLU A 234 1.97 6.11 10.69
N ALA A 235 2.17 7.10 11.57
CA ALA A 235 2.36 8.51 11.20
C ALA A 235 3.61 8.71 10.32
N HIS A 236 4.70 8.01 10.64
CA HIS A 236 5.91 8.03 9.81
C HIS A 236 5.65 7.45 8.42
N LEU A 237 4.95 6.31 8.33
CA LEU A 237 4.55 5.73 7.05
C LEU A 237 3.61 6.67 6.27
N TYR A 238 2.63 7.28 6.93
CA TYR A 238 1.75 8.29 6.35
C TYR A 238 2.54 9.44 5.70
N GLY A 239 3.54 9.97 6.42
CA GLY A 239 4.42 11.03 5.92
C GLY A 239 5.25 10.60 4.70
N LEU A 240 5.75 9.37 4.67
CA LEU A 240 6.49 8.83 3.52
C LEU A 240 5.61 8.65 2.28
N LEU A 241 4.36 8.22 2.46
CA LEU A 241 3.42 8.02 1.35
C LEU A 241 2.92 9.35 0.76
N ASN A 242 2.70 10.35 1.61
CA ASN A 242 2.04 11.59 1.20
C ASN A 242 3.00 12.78 0.99
N GLY A 243 4.22 12.73 1.50
CA GLY A 243 5.17 13.84 1.46
C GLY A 243 6.13 13.87 0.27
N GLY A 244 6.16 12.82 -0.55
CA GLY A 244 7.21 12.63 -1.57
C GLY A 244 6.99 13.26 -2.94
N GLY A 245 5.78 13.74 -3.24
CA GLY A 245 5.41 14.21 -4.58
C GLY A 245 5.15 15.71 -4.65
N THR A 246 5.67 16.38 -5.68
CA THR A 246 5.17 17.70 -6.09
C THR A 246 3.76 17.51 -6.64
N ALA A 247 2.77 18.21 -6.09
CA ALA A 247 1.41 18.16 -6.60
C ALA A 247 1.37 18.62 -8.07
N GLN A 248 0.57 17.94 -8.90
CA GLN A 248 0.28 18.45 -10.24
C GLN A 248 -0.36 19.83 -10.12
N THR A 249 0.07 20.75 -10.97
CA THR A 249 -0.41 22.12 -10.93
C THR A 249 -1.85 22.18 -11.45
N ALA A 250 -2.59 23.22 -11.07
CA ALA A 250 -3.92 23.48 -11.64
C ALA A 250 -3.86 23.61 -13.17
N ALA A 251 -2.74 24.07 -13.72
CA ALA A 251 -2.51 24.17 -15.16
C ALA A 251 -2.40 22.78 -15.82
N ASP A 252 -1.70 21.82 -15.20
CA ASP A 252 -1.59 20.46 -15.72
C ASP A 252 -2.97 19.78 -15.81
N MET A 253 -3.81 20.00 -14.79
CA MET A 253 -5.17 19.48 -14.75
C MET A 253 -6.12 20.21 -15.71
N ALA A 254 -5.94 21.52 -15.92
CA ALA A 254 -6.72 22.28 -16.89
C ALA A 254 -6.43 21.82 -18.32
N ASN A 255 -5.15 21.64 -18.66
CA ASN A 255 -4.73 21.09 -19.95
C ASN A 255 -5.32 19.69 -20.17
N ALA A 256 -5.28 18.81 -19.18
CA ALA A 256 -5.90 17.49 -19.27
C ALA A 256 -7.42 17.56 -19.57
N ARG A 257 -8.13 18.53 -18.98
CA ARG A 257 -9.57 18.75 -19.24
C ARG A 257 -9.83 19.31 -20.65
N GLU A 258 -9.01 20.24 -21.12
CA GLU A 258 -9.15 20.80 -22.48
C GLU A 258 -8.98 19.72 -23.54
N VAL A 259 -7.92 18.90 -23.41
CA VAL A 259 -7.69 17.76 -24.30
C VAL A 259 -8.83 16.75 -24.21
N ALA A 260 -9.32 16.43 -23.00
CA ALA A 260 -10.46 15.53 -22.83
C ALA A 260 -11.76 16.07 -23.46
N ALA A 261 -11.92 17.40 -23.53
CA ALA A 261 -13.04 18.06 -24.19
C ALA A 261 -12.86 18.22 -25.71
N GLY A 262 -11.76 17.71 -26.29
CA GLY A 262 -11.46 17.80 -27.71
C GLY A 262 -11.10 19.21 -28.20
N LYS A 263 -10.54 20.05 -27.32
CA LYS A 263 -10.12 21.42 -27.60
C LYS A 263 -8.61 21.54 -27.72
#